data_AF-A0A7W9C9Z4-F1
#
_entry.id   AF-A0A7W9C9Z4-F1
#
_cell.length_a   1.000
_cell.length_b   1.000
_cell.length_c   1.000
_cell.angle_alpha   90.00
_cell.angle_beta   90.00
_cell.angle_gamma   90.00
#
_symmetry.space_group_name_H-M   'P 1'
#
loop_
_entity.id
_entity.type
_entity.pdbx_description
1 polymer ?
#
loop_
_entity_poly.entity_id
_entity_poly.type
_entity_poly.pdbx_seq_one_letter_code
_entity_poly.pdbx_strand_id
1 'polypeptide(L)' 'MTADQPSADVRIVCGSANEEELAALLAVVTDAYEREAEDAVAEQPHVSAWQRTQRPMRAPLRRDIPWGRFSG' A
#
# COMPACT_ATOMS: atom_id res chain seq x y z
N MET A 1 -16.98 -1.92 -6.01
CA MET A 1 -16.37 -0.59 -5.87
C MET A 1 -15.33 -0.50 -6.96
N THR A 2 -15.75 -0.10 -8.17
CA THR A 2 -14.85 -0.01 -9.33
C THR A 2 -13.93 1.16 -9.07
N ALA A 3 -12.62 0.91 -8.97
CA ALA A 3 -11.65 1.98 -8.80
C ALA A 3 -11.79 2.96 -9.97
N ASP A 4 -11.83 4.26 -9.69
CA ASP A 4 -11.75 5.31 -10.69
C ASP A 4 -10.38 5.18 -11.36
N GLN A 5 -10.33 4.64 -12.58
CA GLN A 5 -9.09 4.53 -13.32
C GLN A 5 -8.69 5.93 -13.78
N PRO A 6 -7.49 6.43 -13.46
CA PRO A 6 -7.04 7.71 -13.96
C PRO A 6 -7.00 7.65 -15.49
N SER A 7 -7.72 8.56 -16.14
CA SER A 7 -7.68 8.72 -17.59
C SER A 7 -6.48 9.59 -17.96
N ALA A 8 -5.52 9.03 -18.68
CA ALA A 8 -4.35 9.76 -19.16
C ALA A 8 -4.71 10.54 -20.44
N ASP A 9 -4.39 11.85 -20.47
CA ASP A 9 -4.52 12.72 -21.65
C ASP A 9 -3.13 13.10 -22.18
N VAL A 10 -2.96 13.10 -23.50
CA VAL A 10 -1.70 13.42 -24.18
C VAL A 10 -1.94 14.51 -25.21
N ARG A 11 -1.20 15.62 -25.09
CA ARG A 11 -1.30 16.77 -26.00
C ARG A 11 0.04 17.07 -26.68
N ILE A 12 0.02 17.15 -28.01
CA ILE A 12 1.16 17.61 -28.80
C ILE A 12 1.09 19.13 -28.93
N VAL A 13 2.12 19.82 -28.45
CA VAL A 13 2.20 21.29 -28.42
C VAL A 13 2.97 21.90 -29.59
N CYS A 14 3.73 21.10 -30.33
CA CYS A 14 4.54 21.54 -31.46
C CYS A 14 4.64 20.44 -32.52
N GLY A 15 4.57 20.83 -33.80
CA GLY A 15 4.57 19.91 -34.94
C GLY A 15 3.24 19.16 -35.12
N SER A 16 3.25 18.21 -36.04
CA SER A 16 2.16 17.23 -36.24
C SER A 16 2.76 15.83 -36.16
N ALA A 17 2.18 14.96 -35.34
CA ALA A 17 2.50 13.54 -35.36
C ALA A 17 1.58 12.81 -36.33
N ASN A 18 2.14 11.87 -37.09
CA ASN A 18 1.35 10.94 -37.87
C ASN A 18 0.81 9.80 -36.98
N GLU A 19 -0.06 8.96 -37.54
CA GLU A 19 -0.69 7.85 -36.81
C GLU A 19 0.33 6.81 -36.32
N GLU A 20 1.39 6.54 -37.09
CA GLU A 20 2.42 5.57 -36.72
C GLU A 20 3.26 6.06 -35.53
N GLU A 21 3.64 7.33 -35.55
CA GLU A 21 4.37 7.98 -34.46
C GLU A 21 3.53 8.04 -33.17
N LEU A 22 2.24 8.33 -33.29
CA LEU A 22 1.31 8.29 -32.16
C LEU A 22 1.19 6.88 -31.58
N ALA A 23 1.07 5.87 -32.43
CA ALA A 23 1.02 4.48 -31.99
C ALA A 23 2.33 4.05 -31.29
N ALA A 24 3.49 4.45 -31.84
CA ALA A 24 4.78 4.18 -31.23
C ALA A 24 4.91 4.86 -29.86
N LEU A 25 4.50 6.12 -29.74
CA LEU A 25 4.52 6.86 -28.49
C LEU A 25 3.61 6.20 -27.43
N LEU A 26 2.37 5.88 -27.79
CA LEU A 26 1.41 5.23 -26.90
C LEU A 26 1.93 3.86 -26.44
N ALA A 27 2.52 3.07 -27.33
CA ALA A 27 3.10 1.77 -26.97
C ALA A 27 4.22 1.92 -25.92
N VAL A 28 5.15 2.84 -26.12
CA VAL A 28 6.28 3.06 -25.20
C VAL A 28 5.80 3.60 -23.84
N VAL A 29 4.87 4.55 -23.85
CA VAL A 29 4.33 5.14 -22.60
C VAL A 29 3.52 4.09 -21.83
N THR A 30 2.76 3.25 -22.53
CA THR A 30 1.97 2.18 -21.91
C THR A 30 2.88 1.12 -21.30
N ASP A 31 3.91 0.66 -22.02
CA ASP A 31 4.90 -0.29 -21.49
C ASP A 31 5.63 0.26 -20.25
N ALA A 32 6.04 1.53 -20.29
CA ALA A 32 6.65 2.19 -19.14
C ALA A 32 5.70 2.27 -17.93
N TYR A 33 4.44 2.63 -18.16
CA TYR A 33 3.42 2.71 -17.12
C TYR A 33 3.06 1.33 -16.54
N GLU A 34 2.94 0.30 -17.38
CA GLU A 34 2.69 -1.07 -16.94
C GLU A 34 3.84 -1.58 -16.06
N ARG A 35 5.08 -1.36 -16.49
CA ARG A 35 6.26 -1.71 -15.68
C ARG A 35 6.30 -0.97 -14.35
N GLU A 36 6.03 0.33 -14.35
CA GLU A 36 5.96 1.11 -13.12
C GLU A 36 4.82 0.63 -12.21
N ALA A 37 3.66 0.27 -12.78
CA ALA A 37 2.52 -0.24 -12.02
C ALA A 37 2.78 -1.63 -11.41
N GLU A 38 3.56 -2.48 -12.10
CA GLU A 38 4.03 -3.77 -11.55
C GLU A 38 4.94 -3.56 -10.34
N ASP A 39 5.84 -2.57 -10.39
CA ASP A 39 6.76 -2.26 -9.31
C ASP A 39 6.10 -1.43 -8.18
N ALA A 40 5.10 -0.62 -8.51
CA ALA A 40 4.33 0.21 -7.59
C ALA A 40 3.27 -0.60 -6.83
N VAL A 41 3.71 -1.64 -6.13
CA VAL A 41 2.86 -2.32 -5.15
C VAL A 41 2.86 -1.49 -3.87
N ALA A 42 1.88 -0.59 -3.75
CA ALA A 42 1.60 0.04 -2.46
C ALA A 42 1.44 -1.07 -1.41
N GLU A 43 2.22 -1.00 -0.33
CA GLU A 43 2.17 -2.01 0.73
C GLU A 43 0.75 -2.01 1.31
N GLN A 44 0.01 -3.09 1.03
CA GLN A 44 -1.34 -3.19 1.55
C GLN A 44 -1.26 -3.27 3.08
N PRO A 45 -2.15 -2.57 3.81
CA PRO A 45 -2.19 -2.69 5.26
C PRO A 45 -2.48 -4.15 5.64
N HIS A 46 -1.44 -4.85 6.05
CA HIS A 46 -1.51 -6.24 6.46
C HIS A 46 -1.27 -6.32 7.97
N VAL A 47 -2.13 -7.07 8.65
CA VAL A 47 -1.95 -7.35 10.07
C VAL A 47 -1.21 -8.68 10.17
N SER A 48 0.00 -8.66 10.74
CA SER A 48 0.78 -9.88 10.94
C SER A 48 0.05 -10.88 11.84
N ALA A 49 0.37 -12.17 11.69
CA ALA A 49 -0.17 -13.21 12.56
C ALA A 49 0.15 -12.93 14.04
N TRP A 50 1.32 -12.36 14.33
CA TRP A 50 1.69 -11.92 15.68
C TRP A 50 0.81 -10.78 16.18
N GLN A 51 0.61 -9.70 15.40
CA GLN A 51 -0.29 -8.60 15.78
C GLN A 51 -1.74 -9.09 16.02
N ARG A 52 -2.24 -10.04 15.21
CA ARG A 52 -3.59 -10.62 15.41
C ARG A 52 -3.71 -11.44 16.69
N THR A 53 -2.62 -12.07 17.14
CA THR A 53 -2.62 -12.98 18.30
C THR A 53 -2.04 -12.35 19.56
N GLN A 54 -1.50 -11.13 19.46
CA GLN A 54 -0.91 -10.41 20.57
C GLN A 54 -1.97 -10.19 21.66
N ARG A 55 -1.69 -10.74 22.84
CA ARG A 55 -2.53 -10.54 24.02
C ARG A 55 -2.06 -9.30 24.78
N PRO A 56 -2.98 -8.55 25.40
CA PRO A 56 -2.59 -7.43 26.25
C PRO A 56 -1.69 -7.93 27.38
N MET A 57 -0.71 -7.11 27.75
CA MET A 57 0.07 -7.37 28.96
C MET A 57 -0.88 -7.46 30.15
N ARG A 58 -0.71 -8.50 30.97
CA ARG A 58 -1.50 -8.63 32.19
C ARG A 58 -1.18 -7.44 33.10
N ALA A 59 -2.19 -6.97 33.82
CA ALA A 59 -1.97 -5.97 34.85
C ALA A 59 -0.94 -6.50 35.89
N PRO A 60 -0.03 -5.64 36.37
CA PRO A 60 0.88 -6.02 37.44
C PRO A 60 0.10 -6.46 38.68
N LEU A 61 0.69 -7.36 39.46
CA LEU A 61 0.07 -7.84 40.69
C LEU A 61 -0.16 -6.68 41.66
N ARG A 62 -1.39 -6.60 42.18
CA ARG A 62 -1.79 -5.64 43.21
C ARG A 62 -0.98 -5.87 44.49
N ARG A 63 -0.08 -4.93 44.80
CA ARG A 63 0.78 -4.97 46.00
C ARG A 63 0.03 -4.58 47.27
N ASP A 64 -1.15 -3.98 47.13
CA ASP A 64 -2.05 -3.58 48.20
C ASP A 64 -2.92 -4.74 48.72
N ILE A 65 -2.85 -5.91 48.09
CA ILE A 65 -3.52 -7.13 48.54
C ILE A 65 -2.46 -8.12 49.06
N PRO A 66 -2.52 -8.53 50.33
CA PRO A 66 -1.58 -9.50 50.88
C PRO A 66 -1.76 -10.88 50.21
N TRP A 67 -0.65 -11.53 49.86
CA TRP A 67 -0.66 -12.85 49.23
C TRP A 67 -0.68 -13.94 50.30
N GLY A 68 -1.87 -14.37 50.70
CA GLY A 68 -2.04 -15.37 51.74
C GLY A 68 -1.35 -14.95 53.05
N ARG A 69 -0.39 -15.74 53.53
CA ARG A 69 0.35 -15.47 54.78
C ARG A 69 1.62 -14.64 54.59
N PHE A 70 1.92 -14.22 53.36
CA PHE A 70 3.12 -13.46 53.04
C PHE A 70 2.76 -11.98 52.87
N SER A 71 3.22 -11.16 53.82
CA SER A 71 3.08 -9.71 53.83
C SER A 71 4.43 -9.06 54.10
N GLY A 72 5.43 -9.37 53.27
CA GLY A 72 6.82 -8.97 53.49
C GLY A 72 7.53 -9.85 54.49
#